data_AF-A0A520UP22-F1
#
_entry.id   AF-A0A520UP22-F1
#
_cell.length_a   1.000
_cell.length_b   1.000
_cell.length_c   1.000
_cell.angle_alpha   90.00
_cell.angle_beta   90.00
_cell.angle_gamma   90.00
#
_symmetry.space_group_name_H-M   'P 1'
#
loop_
_entity.id
_entity.type
_entity.pdbx_description
1 polymer ?
#
loop_
_entity_poly.entity_id
_entity_poly.type
_entity_poly.pdbx_seq_one_letter_code
_entity_poly.pdbx_strand_id
1 'polypeptide(L)'
;MKKYFSKILLFGEYGIISNSNALAIPYDEYLGQIMFSYNDSSSNKNLHKLYEFLIEKKLDKILDTSSFEKDLNKGMIFKSNIPVNYGLGSSGALVAALYDSYSLNKNKVDLSETLKELSSIESFFHGKSSGLDPLTSYLNSPIFVNANKKLKKIDKKLFNSSHDNKGFFLIDTHISSKTQPLVDFFLNKLKDASYKKSFENNFIKSTNNCIEFFLKNDPTNLFSEMKSLSSYTLNLFNQMIPKSFKDLWLYCLDSKDVALKLCGSGGGGYIIGYSIDLKKTNKELADYNIKSINFE
;
A
#
# COMPACT_ATOMS: atom_id res chain seq x y z
N MET A 1 -10.24 -8.40 -21.01
CA MET A 1 -10.60 -7.55 -19.85
C MET A 1 -9.32 -7.04 -19.22
N LYS A 2 -9.26 -5.75 -18.86
CA LYS A 2 -8.07 -5.15 -18.24
C LYS A 2 -7.99 -5.57 -16.77
N LYS A 3 -6.78 -5.91 -16.32
CA LYS A 3 -6.48 -6.31 -14.94
C LYS A 3 -5.88 -5.12 -14.19
N TYR A 4 -6.29 -4.94 -12.94
CA TYR A 4 -5.77 -3.92 -12.04
C TYR A 4 -5.10 -4.60 -10.87
N PHE A 5 -3.78 -4.56 -10.86
CA PHE A 5 -2.99 -5.19 -9.81
C PHE A 5 -3.17 -4.47 -8.48
N SER A 6 -2.97 -5.22 -7.41
CA SER A 6 -2.85 -4.70 -6.06
C SER A 6 -1.59 -3.82 -5.94
N LYS A 7 -1.41 -3.21 -4.78
CA LYS A 7 -0.23 -2.37 -4.51
C LYS A 7 0.32 -2.65 -3.12
N ILE A 8 1.61 -2.49 -2.97
CA ILE A 8 2.29 -2.47 -1.67
C ILE A 8 2.80 -1.05 -1.44
N LEU A 9 2.51 -0.49 -0.26
CA LEU A 9 3.25 0.68 0.19
C LEU A 9 4.58 0.16 0.75
N LEU A 10 5.66 0.22 -0.04
CA LEU A 10 6.94 -0.33 0.38
C LEU A 10 7.49 0.49 1.55
N PHE A 11 7.33 1.81 1.47
CA PHE A 11 7.71 2.78 2.50
C PHE A 11 6.76 3.97 2.54
N GLY A 12 6.59 4.58 3.72
CA GLY A 12 5.84 5.83 3.90
C GLY A 12 4.57 5.69 4.75
N GLU A 13 4.38 4.54 5.42
CA GLU A 13 3.31 4.33 6.38
C GLU A 13 3.29 5.45 7.44
N TYR A 14 2.11 5.99 7.73
CA TYR A 14 1.87 7.08 8.69
C TYR A 14 2.58 8.43 8.37
N GLY A 15 3.59 8.42 7.50
CA GLY A 15 4.42 9.57 7.16
C GLY A 15 3.72 10.63 6.30
N ILE A 16 2.60 10.30 5.65
CA ILE A 16 1.79 11.25 4.87
C ILE A 16 1.35 12.45 5.73
N ILE A 17 1.16 12.23 7.03
CA ILE A 17 0.71 13.23 8.03
C ILE A 17 1.85 14.20 8.44
N SER A 18 3.11 13.79 8.28
CA SER A 18 4.29 14.53 8.77
C SER A 18 5.32 14.81 7.67
N ASN A 19 4.86 15.02 6.43
CA ASN A 19 5.71 15.33 5.28
C ASN A 19 6.86 14.31 5.05
N SER A 20 6.60 13.02 5.25
CA SER A 20 7.52 11.96 4.85
C SER A 20 7.48 11.73 3.33
N ASN A 21 8.55 11.16 2.80
CA ASN A 21 8.50 10.50 1.50
C ASN A 21 7.69 9.20 1.59
N ALA A 22 7.18 8.75 0.44
CA ALA A 22 6.49 7.47 0.27
C ALA A 22 6.86 6.83 -1.06
N LEU A 23 6.91 5.50 -1.08
CA LEU A 23 7.13 4.71 -2.28
C LEU A 23 6.12 3.56 -2.31
N ALA A 24 5.18 3.64 -3.25
CA ALA A 24 4.20 2.59 -3.51
C ALA A 24 4.56 1.85 -4.79
N ILE A 25 4.46 0.52 -4.77
CA ILE A 25 4.79 -0.36 -5.89
C ILE A 25 3.56 -1.20 -6.26
N PRO A 26 3.36 -1.54 -7.55
CA PRO A 26 2.40 -2.56 -7.93
C PRO A 26 2.79 -3.92 -7.36
N TYR A 27 1.81 -4.77 -7.08
CA TYR A 27 2.01 -6.15 -6.67
C TYR A 27 1.03 -7.04 -7.44
N ASP A 28 1.57 -7.89 -8.31
CA ASP A 28 0.86 -8.54 -9.40
C ASP A 28 0.28 -9.92 -9.05
N GLU A 29 0.67 -10.49 -7.92
CA GLU A 29 0.07 -11.70 -7.32
C GLU A 29 -1.45 -11.58 -7.15
N TYR A 30 -1.91 -10.37 -6.82
CA TYR A 30 -3.33 -10.08 -6.62
C TYR A 30 -3.82 -9.00 -7.57
N LEU A 31 -5.05 -9.16 -8.05
CA LEU A 31 -5.67 -8.28 -9.03
C LEU A 31 -7.19 -8.24 -8.90
N GLY A 32 -7.75 -7.15 -9.42
CA GLY A 32 -9.18 -7.00 -9.66
C GLY A 32 -9.48 -6.72 -11.13
N GLN A 33 -10.70 -7.04 -11.54
CA GLN A 33 -11.19 -6.83 -12.89
C GLN A 33 -12.70 -6.63 -12.90
N ILE A 34 -13.15 -5.72 -13.76
CA ILE A 34 -14.58 -5.49 -14.01
C ILE A 34 -15.09 -6.61 -14.91
N MET A 35 -16.21 -7.22 -14.50
CA MET A 35 -16.91 -8.28 -15.23
C MET A 35 -18.41 -8.02 -15.19
N PHE A 36 -19.18 -8.74 -16.00
CA PHE A 36 -20.64 -8.72 -15.94
C PHE A 36 -21.13 -10.10 -15.54
N SER A 37 -21.92 -10.17 -14.46
CA SER A 37 -22.48 -11.40 -13.93
C SER A 37 -23.74 -11.10 -13.12
N TYR A 38 -24.83 -11.79 -13.44
CA TYR A 38 -26.11 -11.62 -12.74
C TYR A 38 -26.15 -12.27 -11.34
N ASN A 39 -25.13 -13.07 -10.98
CA ASN A 39 -25.18 -13.96 -9.80
C ASN A 39 -24.34 -13.52 -8.58
N ASP A 40 -23.70 -12.33 -8.59
CA ASP A 40 -22.91 -11.86 -7.45
C ASP A 40 -23.47 -10.56 -6.86
N SER A 41 -24.38 -10.71 -5.90
CA SER A 41 -25.13 -9.60 -5.27
C SER A 41 -24.28 -8.74 -4.34
N SER A 42 -23.18 -9.27 -3.81
CA SER A 42 -22.35 -8.61 -2.80
C SER A 42 -21.46 -7.49 -3.38
N SER A 43 -20.75 -7.81 -4.47
CA SER A 43 -19.95 -6.85 -5.25
C SER A 43 -20.85 -5.76 -5.82
N ASN A 44 -22.01 -6.16 -6.36
CA ASN A 44 -23.01 -5.27 -6.91
C ASN A 44 -23.50 -4.24 -5.87
N LYS A 45 -23.80 -4.68 -4.64
CA LYS A 45 -24.24 -3.79 -3.56
C LYS A 45 -23.22 -2.70 -3.20
N ASN A 46 -21.93 -3.05 -3.12
CA ASN A 46 -20.88 -2.06 -2.83
C ASN A 46 -20.68 -1.08 -3.98
N LEU A 47 -20.79 -1.54 -5.23
CA LEU A 47 -20.71 -0.67 -6.40
C LEU A 47 -21.90 0.31 -6.49
N HIS A 48 -23.11 -0.12 -6.14
CA HIS A 48 -24.27 0.77 -6.05
C HIS A 48 -24.07 1.86 -4.98
N LYS A 49 -23.57 1.52 -3.80
CA LYS A 49 -23.23 2.53 -2.77
C LYS A 49 -22.16 3.51 -3.23
N LEU A 50 -21.16 3.02 -3.96
CA LEU A 50 -20.13 3.88 -4.53
C LEU A 50 -20.75 4.81 -5.58
N TYR A 51 -21.65 4.32 -6.44
CA TYR A 51 -22.40 5.16 -7.38
C TYR A 51 -23.19 6.26 -6.67
N GLU A 52 -23.97 5.92 -5.64
CA GLU A 52 -24.71 6.89 -4.83
C GLU A 52 -23.78 7.97 -4.25
N PHE A 53 -22.62 7.56 -3.73
CA PHE A 53 -21.60 8.47 -3.23
C PHE A 53 -21.04 9.40 -4.32
N LEU A 54 -20.75 8.88 -5.52
CA LEU A 54 -20.27 9.70 -6.64
C LEU A 54 -21.26 10.79 -7.02
N ILE A 55 -22.56 10.46 -7.02
CA ILE A 55 -23.65 11.41 -7.28
C ILE A 55 -23.74 12.44 -6.15
N GLU A 56 -23.74 12.01 -4.89
CA GLU A 56 -23.80 12.90 -3.72
C GLU A 56 -22.65 13.92 -3.73
N LYS A 57 -21.42 13.46 -4.05
CA LYS A 57 -20.23 14.31 -4.12
C LYS A 57 -20.09 15.08 -5.42
N LYS A 58 -21.03 14.96 -6.36
CA LYS A 58 -21.01 15.65 -7.66
C LYS A 58 -19.70 15.43 -8.43
N LEU A 59 -19.28 14.17 -8.49
CA LEU A 59 -18.07 13.74 -9.22
C LEU A 59 -18.35 13.40 -10.69
N ASP A 60 -19.52 13.79 -11.22
CA ASP A 60 -19.94 13.70 -12.61
C ASP A 60 -19.07 14.53 -13.57
N LYS A 61 -18.27 15.47 -13.04
CA LYS A 61 -17.22 16.17 -13.80
C LYS A 61 -15.93 15.38 -13.96
N ILE A 62 -15.74 14.33 -13.16
CA ILE A 62 -14.54 13.46 -13.18
C ILE A 62 -14.87 12.16 -13.93
N LEU A 63 -16.04 11.57 -13.66
CA LEU A 63 -16.47 10.28 -14.21
C LEU A 63 -17.77 10.43 -15.00
N ASP A 64 -17.90 9.69 -16.11
CA ASP A 64 -19.17 9.42 -16.78
C ASP A 64 -20.04 8.49 -15.91
N THR A 65 -20.74 9.09 -14.95
CA THR A 65 -21.63 8.38 -14.02
C THR A 65 -22.84 7.78 -14.74
N SER A 66 -23.25 8.32 -15.88
CA SER A 66 -24.37 7.79 -16.68
C SER A 66 -24.01 6.45 -17.32
N SER A 67 -22.81 6.32 -17.88
CA SER A 67 -22.34 5.03 -18.41
C SER A 67 -22.07 4.03 -17.28
N PHE A 68 -21.53 4.47 -16.15
CA PHE A 68 -21.34 3.63 -14.98
C PHE A 68 -22.67 3.04 -14.47
N GLU A 69 -23.72 3.85 -14.34
CA GLU A 69 -25.06 3.38 -13.95
C GLU A 69 -25.64 2.34 -14.91
N LYS A 70 -25.51 2.59 -16.23
CA LYS A 70 -25.96 1.64 -17.25
C LYS A 70 -25.28 0.29 -17.11
N ASP A 71 -23.99 0.27 -16.81
CA ASP A 71 -23.25 -0.97 -16.64
C ASP A 71 -23.60 -1.67 -15.31
N LEU A 72 -23.83 -0.92 -14.23
CA LEU A 72 -24.39 -1.49 -12.98
C LEU A 72 -25.72 -2.20 -13.23
N ASN A 73 -26.64 -1.55 -13.96
CA ASN A 73 -27.94 -2.11 -14.31
C ASN A 73 -27.85 -3.35 -15.23
N LYS A 74 -26.72 -3.54 -15.93
CA LYS A 74 -26.42 -4.75 -16.71
C LYS A 74 -25.76 -5.87 -15.90
N GLY A 75 -25.61 -5.69 -14.58
CA GLY A 75 -25.01 -6.68 -13.70
C GLY A 75 -23.47 -6.58 -13.65
N MET A 76 -22.92 -5.37 -13.73
CA MET A 76 -21.48 -5.18 -13.53
C MET A 76 -21.05 -5.55 -12.11
N ILE A 77 -19.94 -6.26 -12.01
CA ILE A 77 -19.28 -6.64 -10.76
C ILE A 77 -17.79 -6.34 -10.83
N PHE A 78 -17.17 -6.14 -9.67
CA PHE A 78 -15.72 -6.12 -9.52
C PHE A 78 -15.27 -7.44 -8.91
N LYS A 79 -14.68 -8.32 -9.73
CA LYS A 79 -14.11 -9.60 -9.29
C LYS A 79 -12.66 -9.39 -8.89
N SER A 80 -12.33 -9.67 -7.64
CA SER A 80 -11.00 -9.44 -7.07
C SER A 80 -10.55 -10.65 -6.24
N ASN A 81 -9.27 -11.02 -6.36
CA ASN A 81 -8.62 -11.94 -5.42
C ASN A 81 -7.74 -11.20 -4.39
N ILE A 82 -7.77 -9.86 -4.36
CA ILE A 82 -6.99 -9.04 -3.42
C ILE A 82 -7.56 -9.19 -2.00
N PRO A 83 -6.77 -9.68 -1.02
CA PRO A 83 -7.22 -9.79 0.36
C PRO A 83 -7.64 -8.42 0.93
N VAL A 84 -8.87 -8.35 1.45
CA VAL A 84 -9.41 -7.14 2.07
C VAL A 84 -8.78 -6.95 3.45
N ASN A 85 -8.40 -5.71 3.79
CA ASN A 85 -7.77 -5.35 5.06
C ASN A 85 -6.35 -5.91 5.30
N TYR A 86 -5.62 -6.23 4.22
CA TYR A 86 -4.24 -6.74 4.28
C TYR A 86 -3.16 -5.70 3.92
N GLY A 87 -3.55 -4.44 3.69
CA GLY A 87 -2.63 -3.38 3.25
C GLY A 87 -2.31 -3.40 1.75
N LEU A 88 -2.94 -4.29 0.97
CA LEU A 88 -2.67 -4.47 -0.47
C LEU A 88 -3.49 -3.57 -1.42
N GLY A 89 -4.28 -2.64 -0.88
CA GLY A 89 -4.99 -1.64 -1.70
C GLY A 89 -6.16 -2.19 -2.53
N SER A 90 -6.98 -3.09 -1.97
CA SER A 90 -8.18 -3.60 -2.67
C SER A 90 -9.15 -2.48 -3.10
N SER A 91 -9.31 -1.42 -2.30
CA SER A 91 -10.08 -0.23 -2.69
C SER A 91 -9.43 0.49 -3.87
N GLY A 92 -8.10 0.63 -3.82
CA GLY A 92 -7.30 1.27 -4.85
C GLY A 92 -7.47 0.59 -6.21
N ALA A 93 -7.43 -0.74 -6.27
CA ALA A 93 -7.63 -1.48 -7.52
C ALA A 93 -9.04 -1.28 -8.12
N LEU A 94 -10.07 -1.23 -7.28
CA LEU A 94 -11.45 -0.93 -7.73
C LEU A 94 -11.56 0.50 -8.26
N VAL A 95 -11.04 1.48 -7.51
CA VAL A 95 -11.07 2.89 -7.91
C VAL A 95 -10.28 3.10 -9.21
N ALA A 96 -9.12 2.46 -9.35
CA ALA A 96 -8.35 2.46 -10.59
C ALA A 96 -9.16 1.89 -11.77
N ALA A 97 -9.89 0.80 -11.54
CA ALA A 97 -10.73 0.19 -12.57
C ALA A 97 -11.87 1.09 -13.02
N LEU A 98 -12.55 1.75 -12.08
CA LEU A 98 -13.64 2.68 -12.39
C LEU A 98 -13.11 3.94 -13.07
N TYR A 99 -12.00 4.49 -12.59
CA TYR A 99 -11.38 5.66 -13.19
C TYR A 99 -10.92 5.36 -14.62
N ASP A 100 -10.24 4.24 -14.85
CA ASP A 100 -9.84 3.83 -16.19
C ASP A 100 -11.03 3.50 -17.11
N SER A 101 -12.18 3.11 -16.56
CA SER A 101 -13.37 2.79 -17.36
C SER A 101 -14.19 4.04 -17.70
N TYR A 102 -14.32 4.98 -16.76
CA TYR A 102 -15.31 6.07 -16.86
C TYR A 102 -14.73 7.47 -16.73
N SER A 103 -13.43 7.66 -16.50
CA SER A 103 -12.86 9.02 -16.43
C SER A 103 -13.09 9.80 -17.72
N LEU A 104 -13.54 11.05 -17.56
CA LEU A 104 -13.68 12.02 -18.63
C LEU A 104 -12.33 12.62 -19.05
N ASN A 105 -11.29 12.46 -18.21
CA ASN A 105 -9.98 13.09 -18.35
C ASN A 105 -8.86 12.09 -18.71
N LYS A 106 -9.16 10.87 -19.20
CA LYS A 106 -8.14 9.81 -19.45
C LYS A 106 -6.92 10.24 -20.26
N ASN A 107 -7.06 11.23 -21.14
CA ASN A 107 -5.99 11.69 -22.02
C ASN A 107 -5.08 12.77 -21.39
N LYS A 108 -5.42 13.29 -20.19
CA LYS A 108 -4.57 14.22 -19.46
C LYS A 108 -3.65 13.43 -18.51
N VAL A 109 -2.36 13.43 -18.78
CA VAL A 109 -1.35 12.72 -17.98
C VAL A 109 -0.72 13.64 -16.91
N ASP A 110 -1.52 14.48 -16.25
CA ASP A 110 -1.05 15.19 -15.06
C ASP A 110 -1.22 14.26 -13.85
N LEU A 111 -0.10 13.79 -13.30
CA LEU A 111 -0.08 12.91 -12.12
C LEU A 111 -0.74 13.55 -10.90
N SER A 112 -0.61 14.86 -10.72
CA SER A 112 -1.16 15.57 -9.56
C SER A 112 -2.66 15.77 -9.69
N GLU A 113 -3.16 16.06 -10.89
CA GLU A 113 -4.60 16.12 -11.17
C GLU A 113 -5.23 14.73 -11.00
N THR A 114 -4.62 13.71 -11.64
CA THR A 114 -5.07 12.31 -11.54
C THR A 114 -5.09 11.83 -10.08
N LEU A 115 -4.06 12.14 -9.28
CA LEU A 115 -4.02 11.80 -7.86
C LEU A 115 -5.21 12.38 -7.10
N LYS A 116 -5.55 13.67 -7.34
CA LYS A 116 -6.67 14.34 -6.66
C LYS A 116 -8.02 13.72 -7.04
N GLU A 117 -8.20 13.38 -8.30
CA GLU A 117 -9.43 12.74 -8.78
C GLU A 117 -9.59 11.34 -8.17
N LEU A 118 -8.54 10.51 -8.22
CA LEU A 118 -8.53 9.19 -7.60
C LEU A 118 -8.73 9.26 -6.08
N SER A 119 -8.10 10.23 -5.42
CA SER A 119 -8.30 10.50 -3.98
C SER A 119 -9.75 10.86 -3.66
N SER A 120 -10.42 11.61 -4.53
CA SER A 120 -11.82 12.01 -4.33
C SER A 120 -12.76 10.81 -4.41
N ILE A 121 -12.51 9.90 -5.37
CA ILE A 121 -13.29 8.66 -5.51
C ILE A 121 -13.01 7.70 -4.35
N GLU A 122 -11.74 7.48 -3.99
CA GLU A 122 -11.37 6.53 -2.93
C GLU A 122 -11.81 6.98 -1.54
N SER A 123 -12.07 8.27 -1.33
CA SER A 123 -12.59 8.78 -0.05
C SER A 123 -13.90 8.11 0.39
N PHE A 124 -14.66 7.48 -0.51
CA PHE A 124 -15.78 6.60 -0.18
C PHE A 124 -15.42 5.51 0.84
N PHE A 125 -14.24 4.90 0.72
CA PHE A 125 -13.85 3.75 1.55
C PHE A 125 -13.26 4.15 2.91
N HIS A 126 -12.56 5.29 2.96
CA HIS A 126 -11.72 5.65 4.12
C HIS A 126 -12.02 7.04 4.68
N GLY A 127 -12.99 7.78 4.12
CA GLY A 127 -13.31 9.17 4.43
C GLY A 127 -12.27 10.17 3.93
N LYS A 128 -10.98 9.90 4.16
CA LYS A 128 -9.83 10.65 3.61
C LYS A 128 -8.89 9.69 2.90
N SER A 129 -8.54 10.00 1.65
CA SER A 129 -7.56 9.25 0.86
C SER A 129 -6.39 10.16 0.46
N SER A 130 -5.24 9.54 0.17
CA SER A 130 -4.11 10.19 -0.50
C SER A 130 -4.16 10.06 -2.03
N GLY A 131 -4.99 9.15 -2.55
CA GLY A 131 -5.03 8.75 -3.97
C GLY A 131 -3.85 7.89 -4.42
N LEU A 132 -2.87 7.60 -3.55
CA LEU A 132 -1.64 6.92 -3.95
C LEU A 132 -1.90 5.45 -4.35
N ASP A 133 -2.70 4.75 -3.55
CA ASP A 133 -3.06 3.34 -3.79
C ASP A 133 -3.73 3.12 -5.15
N PRO A 134 -4.80 3.87 -5.50
CA PRO A 134 -5.41 3.77 -6.82
C PRO A 134 -4.49 4.29 -7.92
N LEU A 135 -3.65 5.31 -7.68
CA LEU A 135 -2.73 5.82 -8.71
C LEU A 135 -1.68 4.77 -9.09
N THR A 136 -1.10 4.08 -8.12
CA THR A 136 -0.16 2.97 -8.35
C THR A 136 -0.82 1.83 -9.12
N SER A 137 -2.06 1.48 -8.76
CA SER A 137 -2.83 0.42 -9.42
C SER A 137 -3.22 0.81 -10.86
N TYR A 138 -3.63 2.06 -11.08
CA TYR A 138 -4.03 2.62 -12.38
C TYR A 138 -2.86 2.68 -13.37
N LEU A 139 -1.72 3.21 -12.92
CA LEU A 139 -0.53 3.34 -13.76
C LEU A 139 0.29 2.04 -13.87
N ASN A 140 -0.02 1.04 -13.04
CA ASN A 140 0.78 -0.18 -12.86
C ASN A 140 2.29 0.13 -12.82
N SER A 141 2.65 1.14 -12.04
CA SER A 141 4.02 1.65 -11.97
C SER A 141 4.37 2.06 -10.55
N PRO A 142 5.63 1.88 -10.11
CA PRO A 142 6.09 2.42 -8.85
C PRO A 142 5.96 3.95 -8.81
N ILE A 143 5.35 4.46 -7.75
CA ILE A 143 5.09 5.89 -7.55
C ILE A 143 5.82 6.35 -6.30
N PHE A 144 6.72 7.32 -6.48
CA PHE A 144 7.39 8.04 -5.42
C PHE A 144 6.68 9.37 -5.16
N VAL A 145 6.46 9.68 -3.89
CA VAL A 145 5.96 10.98 -3.42
C VAL A 145 6.97 11.52 -2.43
N ASN A 146 7.45 12.74 -2.63
CA ASN A 146 8.32 13.37 -1.63
C ASN A 146 7.53 14.12 -0.55
N ALA A 147 8.25 14.55 0.49
CA ALA A 147 7.76 15.41 1.56
C ALA A 147 6.91 16.61 1.09
N ASN A 148 7.30 17.21 -0.04
CA ASN A 148 6.65 18.37 -0.67
C ASN A 148 5.51 17.98 -1.62
N LYS A 149 5.01 16.75 -1.53
CA LYS A 149 3.91 16.18 -2.34
C LYS A 149 4.18 16.18 -3.84
N LYS A 150 5.45 16.25 -4.27
CA LYS A 150 5.81 16.06 -5.68
C LYS A 150 5.81 14.57 -6.01
N LEU A 151 5.06 14.21 -7.04
CA LEU A 151 4.92 12.86 -7.56
C LEU A 151 5.97 12.58 -8.64
N LYS A 152 6.52 11.36 -8.63
CA LYS A 152 7.34 10.84 -9.72
C LYS A 152 7.00 9.38 -9.94
N LYS A 153 6.80 9.01 -11.21
CA LYS A 153 6.82 7.61 -11.63
C LYS A 153 8.28 7.14 -11.65
N ILE A 154 8.54 5.99 -11.05
CA ILE A 154 9.87 5.35 -11.07
C ILE A 154 9.84 4.23 -12.11
N ASP A 155 10.91 4.10 -12.88
CA ASP A 155 11.05 3.00 -13.83
C ASP A 155 11.22 1.68 -13.06
N LYS A 156 10.39 0.67 -13.39
CA LYS A 156 10.45 -0.66 -12.77
C LYS A 156 11.84 -1.30 -12.92
N LYS A 157 12.54 -1.00 -14.02
CA LYS A 157 13.89 -1.53 -14.29
C LYS A 157 14.91 -1.15 -13.21
N LEU A 158 14.68 -0.06 -12.47
CA LEU A 158 15.56 0.35 -11.37
C LEU A 158 15.53 -0.59 -10.17
N PHE A 159 14.52 -1.46 -10.08
CA PHE A 159 14.33 -2.39 -8.97
C PHE A 159 14.75 -3.83 -9.30
N ASN A 160 15.28 -4.08 -10.50
CA ASN A 160 15.58 -5.43 -10.94
C ASN A 160 16.90 -5.92 -10.33
N SER A 161 16.79 -6.53 -9.14
CA SER A 161 17.90 -7.13 -8.39
C SER A 161 17.82 -8.66 -8.32
N SER A 162 17.08 -9.29 -9.26
CA SER A 162 16.77 -10.73 -9.30
C SER A 162 17.97 -11.68 -9.26
N HIS A 163 19.20 -11.16 -9.32
CA HIS A 163 20.44 -11.95 -9.29
C HIS A 163 21.19 -11.97 -7.94
N ASP A 164 20.80 -11.15 -6.94
CA ASP A 164 21.67 -10.90 -5.79
C ASP A 164 21.32 -11.67 -4.50
N ASN A 165 20.28 -12.52 -4.52
CA ASN A 165 19.75 -13.24 -3.35
C ASN A 165 19.34 -12.30 -2.18
N LYS A 166 19.16 -11.01 -2.45
CA LYS A 166 18.67 -9.99 -1.50
C LYS A 166 17.32 -9.49 -1.98
N GLY A 167 16.46 -9.09 -1.07
CA GLY A 167 15.19 -8.50 -1.48
C GLY A 167 14.14 -8.43 -0.39
N PHE A 168 13.00 -7.89 -0.79
CA PHE A 168 11.84 -7.81 0.08
C PHE A 168 11.02 -9.10 0.00
N PHE A 169 10.32 -9.40 1.09
CA PHE A 169 9.37 -10.50 1.17
C PHE A 169 8.17 -10.11 2.04
N LEU A 170 7.12 -10.91 1.95
CA LEU A 170 5.90 -10.79 2.73
C LEU A 170 5.73 -11.98 3.66
N ILE A 171 5.23 -11.73 4.87
CA ILE A 171 4.71 -12.75 5.79
C ILE A 171 3.23 -12.51 5.96
N ASP A 172 2.40 -13.50 5.65
CA ASP A 172 0.96 -13.45 5.93
C ASP A 172 0.72 -13.70 7.42
N THR A 173 0.10 -12.76 8.11
CA THR A 173 -0.25 -12.93 9.53
C THR A 173 -1.50 -13.76 9.74
N HIS A 174 -2.30 -13.97 8.69
CA HIS A 174 -3.64 -14.56 8.71
C HIS A 174 -4.63 -13.82 9.62
N ILE A 175 -4.29 -12.60 10.04
CA ILE A 175 -5.11 -11.76 10.91
C ILE A 175 -5.61 -10.58 10.09
N SER A 176 -6.93 -10.36 10.00
CA SER A 176 -7.46 -9.14 9.39
C SER A 176 -7.42 -7.97 10.39
N SER A 177 -7.01 -6.79 9.95
CA SER A 177 -6.92 -5.59 10.79
C SER A 177 -7.65 -4.39 10.17
N LYS A 178 -8.45 -3.69 10.96
CA LYS A 178 -9.10 -2.45 10.51
C LYS A 178 -8.11 -1.29 10.62
N THR A 179 -7.94 -0.54 9.54
CA THR A 179 -7.04 0.63 9.49
C THR A 179 -7.44 1.76 10.43
N GLN A 180 -8.73 2.13 10.46
CA GLN A 180 -9.18 3.35 11.14
C GLN A 180 -8.82 3.39 12.64
N PRO A 181 -9.09 2.36 13.45
CA PRO A 181 -8.75 2.39 14.88
C PRO A 181 -7.25 2.57 15.15
N LEU A 182 -6.38 1.99 14.31
CA LEU A 182 -4.93 2.12 14.45
C LEU A 182 -4.44 3.51 14.06
N VAL A 183 -5.06 4.13 13.05
CA VAL A 183 -4.80 5.53 12.67
C VAL A 183 -5.22 6.46 13.80
N ASP A 184 -6.41 6.27 14.38
CA ASP A 184 -6.90 7.10 15.49
C ASP A 184 -6.00 6.99 16.72
N PHE A 185 -5.56 5.77 17.05
CA PHE A 185 -4.59 5.52 18.11
C PHE A 185 -3.28 6.27 17.87
N PHE A 186 -2.73 6.17 16.65
CA PHE A 186 -1.49 6.86 16.27
C PHE A 186 -1.64 8.38 16.35
N LEU A 187 -2.72 8.95 15.82
CA LEU A 187 -3.01 10.39 15.89
C LEU A 187 -3.10 10.86 17.34
N ASN A 188 -3.66 10.04 18.23
CA ASN A 188 -3.71 10.36 19.64
C ASN A 188 -2.31 10.33 20.29
N LYS A 189 -1.46 9.35 19.93
CA LYS A 189 -0.06 9.27 20.40
C LYS A 189 0.80 10.45 19.92
N LEU A 190 0.57 10.96 18.72
CA LEU A 190 1.27 12.15 18.20
C LEU A 190 1.00 13.43 19.00
N LYS A 191 -0.01 13.47 19.88
CA LYS A 191 -0.22 14.60 20.80
C LYS A 191 0.88 14.69 21.87
N ASP A 192 1.56 13.59 22.16
CA ASP A 192 2.72 13.58 23.04
C ASP A 192 3.97 14.09 22.30
N ALA A 193 4.62 15.11 22.85
CA ALA A 193 5.76 15.77 22.20
C ALA A 193 6.98 14.85 22.05
N SER A 194 7.20 13.95 23.01
CA SER A 194 8.34 13.00 22.97
C SER A 194 8.13 11.94 21.90
N TYR A 195 6.90 11.40 21.82
CA TYR A 195 6.49 10.44 20.79
C TYR A 195 6.57 11.08 19.41
N LYS A 196 6.02 12.29 19.25
CA LYS A 196 6.07 13.05 17.99
C LYS A 196 7.51 13.30 17.54
N LYS A 197 8.37 13.76 18.45
CA LYS A 197 9.79 14.00 18.14
C LYS A 197 10.50 12.71 17.71
N SER A 198 10.25 11.60 18.39
CA SER A 198 10.83 10.29 18.02
C SER A 198 10.31 9.82 16.65
N PHE A 199 9.01 9.96 16.39
CA PHE A 199 8.43 9.64 15.09
C PHE A 199 9.05 10.48 13.96
N GLU A 200 9.12 11.80 14.14
CA GLU A 200 9.61 12.72 13.11
C GLU A 200 11.12 12.59 12.88
N ASN A 201 11.92 12.51 13.94
CA ASN A 201 13.38 12.53 13.81
C ASN A 201 14.00 11.15 13.57
N ASN A 202 13.32 10.07 13.97
CA ASN A 202 13.85 8.72 13.88
C ASN A 202 13.11 7.90 12.83
N PHE A 203 11.80 7.68 13.00
CA PHE A 203 11.02 6.82 12.12
C PHE A 203 10.91 7.38 10.69
N ILE A 204 10.55 8.66 10.54
CA ILE A 204 10.46 9.30 9.21
C ILE A 204 11.83 9.39 8.56
N LYS A 205 12.87 9.77 9.32
CA LYS A 205 14.24 9.84 8.81
C LYS A 205 14.68 8.49 8.25
N SER A 206 14.50 7.41 9.03
CA SER A 206 14.89 6.06 8.60
C SER A 206 14.05 5.57 7.42
N THR A 207 12.75 5.88 7.38
CA THR A 207 11.87 5.60 6.22
C THR A 207 12.37 6.30 4.96
N ASN A 208 12.73 7.58 5.05
CA ASN A 208 13.24 8.35 3.92
C ASN A 208 14.60 7.80 3.44
N ASN A 209 15.48 7.43 4.37
CA ASN A 209 16.77 6.83 4.06
C ASN A 209 16.61 5.45 3.39
N CYS A 210 15.67 4.62 3.85
CA CYS A 210 15.34 3.35 3.18
C CYS A 210 14.94 3.58 1.72
N ILE A 211 14.07 4.56 1.45
CA ILE A 211 13.68 4.89 0.07
C ILE A 211 14.89 5.36 -0.75
N GLU A 212 15.73 6.22 -0.18
CA GLU A 212 16.92 6.73 -0.86
C GLU A 212 17.91 5.60 -1.22
N PHE A 213 18.27 4.76 -0.26
CA PHE A 213 19.20 3.65 -0.48
C PHE A 213 18.61 2.58 -1.40
N PHE A 214 17.31 2.33 -1.33
CA PHE A 214 16.63 1.45 -2.26
C PHE A 214 16.70 1.98 -3.70
N LEU A 215 16.39 3.27 -3.92
CA LEU A 215 16.45 3.89 -5.25
C LEU A 215 17.87 4.01 -5.81
N LYS A 216 18.89 4.04 -4.94
CA LYS A 216 20.31 4.04 -5.31
C LYS A 216 20.90 2.63 -5.50
N ASN A 217 20.12 1.58 -5.27
CA ASN A 217 20.58 0.19 -5.24
C ASN A 217 21.75 -0.05 -4.27
N ASP A 218 21.63 0.49 -3.05
CA ASP A 218 22.60 0.35 -1.96
C ASP A 218 22.07 -0.61 -0.87
N PRO A 219 22.23 -1.94 -1.03
CA PRO A 219 21.63 -2.92 -0.13
C PRO A 219 22.22 -2.89 1.28
N THR A 220 23.48 -2.48 1.43
CA THR A 220 24.16 -2.43 2.74
C THR A 220 23.56 -1.34 3.61
N ASN A 221 23.46 -0.12 3.08
CA ASN A 221 22.86 0.98 3.83
C ASN A 221 21.34 0.84 3.94
N LEU A 222 20.67 0.27 2.94
CA LEU A 222 19.25 -0.10 3.03
C LEU A 222 19.00 -1.07 4.18
N PHE A 223 19.81 -2.12 4.33
CA PHE A 223 19.65 -3.08 5.43
C PHE A 223 19.84 -2.42 6.80
N SER A 224 20.88 -1.59 6.95
CA SER A 224 21.15 -0.84 8.18
C SER A 224 19.96 0.05 8.58
N GLU A 225 19.36 0.74 7.61
CA GLU A 225 18.17 1.56 7.83
C GLU A 225 16.93 0.71 8.08
N MET A 226 16.75 -0.42 7.41
CA MET A 226 15.66 -1.35 7.69
C MET A 226 15.70 -1.88 9.13
N LYS A 227 16.89 -2.14 9.68
CA LYS A 227 17.07 -2.51 11.10
C LYS A 227 16.67 -1.37 12.04
N SER A 228 17.09 -0.15 11.72
CA SER A 228 16.70 1.05 12.48
C SER A 228 15.18 1.25 12.44
N LEU A 229 14.58 1.17 11.26
CA LEU A 229 13.13 1.26 11.05
C LEU A 229 12.39 0.17 11.82
N SER A 230 12.87 -1.07 11.81
CA SER A 230 12.30 -2.19 12.59
C SER A 230 12.31 -1.89 14.10
N SER A 231 13.42 -1.36 14.62
CA SER A 231 13.56 -0.97 16.02
C SER A 231 12.59 0.16 16.41
N TYR A 232 12.53 1.21 15.60
CA TYR A 232 11.59 2.31 15.82
C TYR A 232 10.14 1.86 15.69
N THR A 233 9.86 0.89 14.81
CA THR A 233 8.54 0.27 14.67
C THR A 233 8.16 -0.45 15.96
N LEU A 234 9.06 -1.26 16.53
CA LEU A 234 8.81 -1.93 17.80
C LEU A 234 8.59 -0.94 18.94
N ASN A 235 9.34 0.17 18.98
CA ASN A 235 9.20 1.18 20.04
C ASN A 235 7.88 1.97 19.93
N LEU A 236 7.60 2.55 18.76
CA LEU A 236 6.49 3.47 18.55
C LEU A 236 5.17 2.74 18.24
N PHE A 237 5.26 1.64 17.50
CA PHE A 237 4.11 0.93 16.94
C PHE A 237 3.94 -0.48 17.53
N ASN A 238 4.44 -0.74 18.73
CA ASN A 238 4.35 -2.05 19.41
C ASN A 238 2.93 -2.65 19.44
N GLN A 239 1.91 -1.80 19.53
CA GLN A 239 0.50 -2.23 19.55
C GLN A 239 -0.03 -2.64 18.17
N MET A 240 0.65 -2.23 17.11
CA MET A 240 0.35 -2.56 15.73
C MET A 240 1.13 -3.78 15.22
N ILE A 241 2.02 -4.35 16.05
CA ILE A 241 2.63 -5.64 15.76
C ILE A 241 1.71 -6.72 16.35
N PRO A 242 1.17 -7.65 15.53
CA PRO A 242 0.33 -8.72 16.04
C PRO A 242 1.05 -9.51 17.13
N LYS A 243 0.32 -9.86 18.21
CA LYS A 243 0.92 -10.48 19.39
C LYS A 243 1.66 -11.78 19.06
N SER A 244 1.13 -12.60 18.16
CA SER A 244 1.74 -13.85 17.68
C SER A 244 3.02 -13.66 16.86
N PHE A 245 3.33 -12.44 16.42
CA PHE A 245 4.50 -12.13 15.60
C PHE A 245 5.55 -11.32 16.36
N LYS A 246 5.36 -11.04 17.66
CA LYS A 246 6.33 -10.26 18.45
C LYS A 246 7.65 -10.98 18.65
N ASP A 247 7.61 -12.28 18.92
CA ASP A 247 8.83 -13.07 19.11
C ASP A 247 9.63 -13.16 17.80
N LEU A 248 8.94 -13.34 16.66
CA LEU A 248 9.56 -13.24 15.34
C LEU A 248 10.19 -11.87 15.12
N TRP A 249 9.49 -10.79 15.49
CA TRP A 249 9.99 -9.43 15.32
C TRP A 249 11.29 -9.20 16.10
N LEU A 250 11.33 -9.65 17.36
CA LEU A 250 12.52 -9.57 18.22
C LEU A 250 13.67 -10.40 17.64
N TYR A 251 13.40 -11.64 17.21
CA TYR A 251 14.37 -12.49 16.52
C TYR A 251 14.97 -11.79 15.29
N CYS A 252 14.14 -11.23 14.41
CA CYS A 252 14.61 -10.48 13.26
C CYS A 252 15.33 -9.17 13.65
N LEU A 253 15.01 -8.56 14.80
CA LEU A 253 15.72 -7.40 15.31
C LEU A 253 17.13 -7.75 15.84
N ASP A 254 17.37 -8.99 16.24
CA ASP A 254 18.71 -9.48 16.61
C ASP A 254 19.48 -10.09 15.44
N SER A 255 18.78 -10.52 14.38
CA SER A 255 19.39 -11.11 13.19
C SER A 255 20.32 -10.15 12.43
N LYS A 256 21.37 -10.69 11.81
CA LYS A 256 22.30 -9.93 10.96
C LYS A 256 21.86 -9.87 9.50
N ASP A 257 20.82 -10.62 9.11
CA ASP A 257 20.49 -10.84 7.71
C ASP A 257 19.06 -10.45 7.33
N VAL A 258 18.18 -10.22 8.31
CA VAL A 258 16.76 -9.91 8.09
C VAL A 258 16.28 -8.78 8.99
N ALA A 259 15.36 -7.96 8.47
CA ALA A 259 14.67 -6.91 9.20
C ALA A 259 13.19 -6.87 8.77
N LEU A 260 12.29 -6.52 9.70
CA LEU A 260 10.85 -6.45 9.44
C LEU A 260 10.33 -5.02 9.57
N LYS A 261 9.25 -4.72 8.86
CA LYS A 261 8.44 -3.51 9.00
C LYS A 261 6.97 -3.84 8.80
N LEU A 262 6.10 -2.94 9.25
CA LEU A 262 4.66 -3.08 9.02
C LEU A 262 4.34 -2.93 7.53
N CYS A 263 3.28 -3.61 7.08
CA CYS A 263 2.61 -3.31 5.82
C CYS A 263 1.35 -2.49 6.11
N GLY A 264 1.21 -1.30 5.52
CA GLY A 264 0.03 -0.46 5.71
C GLY A 264 -0.12 -0.01 7.17
N SER A 265 -1.30 -0.20 7.76
CA SER A 265 -1.59 0.24 9.13
C SER A 265 -1.11 -0.73 10.22
N GLY A 266 -0.67 -1.94 9.86
CA GLY A 266 -0.36 -2.98 10.83
C GLY A 266 -1.59 -3.57 11.53
N GLY A 267 -1.36 -4.24 12.65
CA GLY A 267 -2.34 -5.01 13.44
C GLY A 267 -2.76 -6.34 12.82
N GLY A 268 -2.27 -6.64 11.60
CA GLY A 268 -2.60 -7.83 10.83
C GLY A 268 -2.17 -7.66 9.37
N GLY A 269 -2.78 -8.43 8.47
CA GLY A 269 -2.48 -8.44 7.04
C GLY A 269 -1.10 -9.02 6.78
N TYR A 270 -0.33 -8.33 5.95
CA TYR A 270 1.06 -8.69 5.71
C TYR A 270 2.03 -7.95 6.65
N ILE A 271 3.17 -8.57 6.91
CA ILE A 271 4.40 -7.92 7.38
C ILE A 271 5.38 -7.92 6.20
N ILE A 272 6.10 -6.81 6.00
CA ILE A 272 7.14 -6.73 4.98
C ILE A 272 8.48 -7.00 5.66
N GLY A 273 9.27 -7.91 5.09
CA GLY A 273 10.66 -8.10 5.47
C GLY A 273 11.60 -7.67 4.36
N TYR A 274 12.84 -7.34 4.74
CA TYR A 274 13.97 -7.19 3.82
C TYR A 274 15.09 -8.12 4.29
N SER A 275 15.68 -8.84 3.34
CA SER A 275 16.73 -9.81 3.59
C SER A 275 17.93 -9.54 2.69
N ILE A 276 19.13 -9.67 3.26
CA ILE A 276 20.41 -9.68 2.51
C ILE A 276 20.86 -11.11 2.14
N ASP A 277 20.11 -12.14 2.56
CA ASP A 277 20.24 -13.54 2.13
C ASP A 277 18.86 -14.24 2.20
N LEU A 278 18.10 -14.15 1.11
CA LEU A 278 16.76 -14.71 0.97
C LEU A 278 16.76 -16.23 1.10
N LYS A 279 17.77 -16.93 0.56
CA LYS A 279 17.91 -18.39 0.72
C LYS A 279 18.03 -18.79 2.19
N LYS A 280 18.86 -18.10 2.97
CA LYS A 280 18.98 -18.33 4.42
C LYS A 280 17.68 -17.97 5.14
N THR A 281 17.10 -16.81 4.83
CA THR A 281 15.86 -16.34 5.47
C THR A 281 14.69 -17.30 5.20
N ASN A 282 14.56 -17.84 3.99
CA ASN A 282 13.54 -18.85 3.67
C ASN A 282 13.67 -20.12 4.53
N LYS A 283 14.89 -20.52 4.90
CA LYS A 283 15.12 -21.67 5.78
C LYS A 283 14.82 -21.33 7.24
N GLU A 284 15.30 -20.18 7.71
CA GLU A 284 15.10 -19.75 9.11
C GLU A 284 13.64 -19.43 9.42
N LEU A 285 12.90 -18.92 8.43
CA LEU A 285 11.50 -18.52 8.57
C LEU A 285 10.54 -19.48 7.85
N ALA A 286 10.92 -20.75 7.69
CA ALA A 286 10.13 -21.74 6.95
C ALA A 286 8.69 -21.87 7.48
N ASP A 287 8.51 -21.78 8.81
CA ASP A 287 7.19 -21.87 9.46
C ASP A 287 6.27 -20.67 9.14
N TYR A 288 6.81 -19.59 8.57
CA TYR A 288 6.07 -18.37 8.26
C TYR A 288 5.70 -18.23 6.77
N ASN A 289 6.03 -19.21 5.92
CA ASN A 289 5.67 -19.26 4.49
C ASN A 289 5.92 -17.93 3.76
N ILE A 290 7.15 -17.42 3.85
CA ILE A 290 7.47 -16.10 3.30
C ILE A 290 7.35 -16.08 1.77
N LYS A 291 6.87 -14.96 1.21
CA LYS A 291 6.71 -14.75 -0.23
C LYS A 291 7.62 -13.61 -0.71
N SER A 292 8.57 -13.88 -1.58
CA SER A 292 9.41 -12.83 -2.17
C SER A 292 8.57 -11.81 -2.95
N ILE A 293 8.92 -10.53 -2.83
CA ILE A 293 8.37 -9.47 -3.67
C ILE A 293 9.28 -9.32 -4.88
N ASN A 294 8.75 -9.65 -6.06
CA ASN A 294 9.43 -9.45 -7.32
C ASN A 294 9.00 -8.10 -7.92
N PHE A 295 9.95 -7.39 -8.53
CA PHE A 295 9.72 -6.07 -9.10
C PHE A 295 9.73 -6.06 -10.64
N GLU A 296 9.58 -7.24 -11.25
CA GLU A 296 9.59 -7.44 -12.72
C GLU A 296 8.36 -6.86 -13.44
#